data_AF-A0A229FX62-F1
#
_entry.id   AF-A0A229FX62-F1
#
_cell.length_a   1.000
_cell.length_b   1.000
_cell.length_c   1.000
_cell.angle_alpha   90.00
_cell.angle_beta   90.00
_cell.angle_gamma   90.00
#
_symmetry.space_group_name_H-M   'P 1'
#
loop_
_entity.id
_entity.type
_entity.pdbx_description
1 polymer ?
#
loop_
_entity_poly.entity_id
_entity_poly.type
_entity_poly.pdbx_seq_one_letter_code
_entity_poly.pdbx_strand_id
1 'polypeptide(L)'
;MLSTFDRDGLKTVGTLKHPDAEENWDEYHPNGTTIWSENAPIAVNFHPYNRCTIHQCPECSTVYLRYTEYGGYYVDERIRVVKPELITQTL
;
A
#
# COMPACT_ATOMS: atom_id res chain seq x y z
N MET A 1 22.20 18.40 -0.91
CA MET A 1 21.03 18.59 -0.04
C MET A 1 20.48 17.21 0.24
N LEU A 2 20.76 16.65 1.43
CA LEU A 2 20.25 15.34 1.80
C LEU A 2 18.75 15.53 2.05
N SER A 3 17.93 15.00 1.14
CA SER A 3 16.47 15.00 1.26
C SER A 3 16.09 14.10 2.43
N THR A 4 15.90 14.68 3.60
CA THR A 4 15.15 14.02 4.66
C THR A 4 13.74 13.77 4.09
N PHE A 5 13.35 12.52 3.93
CA PHE A 5 11.99 12.18 3.54
C PHE A 5 11.07 12.57 4.69
N ASP A 6 10.36 13.69 4.54
CA ASP A 6 9.34 14.11 5.50
C ASP A 6 8.19 13.10 5.44
N ARG A 7 8.12 12.24 6.46
CA ARG A 7 7.11 11.19 6.58
C ARG A 7 5.70 11.77 6.72
N ASP A 8 5.58 12.98 7.23
CA ASP A 8 4.31 13.63 7.53
C ASP A 8 3.87 14.61 6.43
N GLY A 9 4.74 14.88 5.44
CA GLY A 9 4.45 15.76 4.31
C GLY A 9 3.43 15.18 3.30
N LEU A 10 3.03 13.92 3.43
CA LEU A 10 1.98 13.33 2.57
C LEU A 10 0.60 13.53 3.17
N LYS A 11 -0.35 13.95 2.33
CA LYS A 11 -1.75 14.13 2.73
C LYS A 11 -2.50 12.81 2.59
N THR A 12 -3.15 12.34 3.65
CA THR A 12 -4.11 11.23 3.54
C THR A 12 -5.35 11.69 2.77
N VAL A 13 -5.70 10.96 1.71
CA VAL A 13 -6.82 11.28 0.80
C VAL A 13 -7.89 10.19 0.77
N GLY A 14 -7.67 9.04 1.42
CA GLY A 14 -8.65 7.97 1.50
C GLY A 14 -8.12 6.71 2.16
N THR A 15 -8.90 5.63 2.07
CA THR A 15 -8.56 4.31 2.57
C THR A 15 -9.12 3.24 1.64
N LEU A 16 -8.39 2.13 1.49
CA LEU A 16 -8.85 0.91 0.83
C LEU A 16 -9.56 -0.04 1.80
N LYS A 17 -9.49 0.23 3.11
CA LYS A 17 -10.24 -0.52 4.11
C LYS A 17 -11.73 -0.23 3.96
N HIS A 18 -12.46 -1.17 3.36
CA HIS A 18 -13.90 -1.10 3.29
C HIS A 18 -14.51 -1.48 4.65
N PRO A 19 -15.48 -0.71 5.19
CA PRO A 19 -16.02 -0.94 6.53
C PRO A 19 -16.72 -2.30 6.68
N ASP A 20 -17.38 -2.76 5.62
CA ASP A 20 -18.16 -4.01 5.61
C ASP A 20 -17.43 -5.20 4.95
N ALA A 21 -16.15 -5.05 4.57
CA ALA A 21 -15.40 -6.17 3.99
C ALA A 21 -14.93 -7.13 5.09
N GLU A 22 -15.03 -8.43 4.82
CA GLU A 22 -14.40 -9.45 5.65
C GLU A 22 -12.87 -9.27 5.67
N GLU A 23 -12.24 -9.72 6.76
CA GLU A 23 -10.78 -9.72 6.81
C GLU A 23 -10.22 -10.72 5.80
N ASN A 24 -9.46 -10.20 4.84
CA ASN A 24 -8.67 -11.02 3.93
C ASN A 24 -7.18 -10.83 4.24
N TRP A 25 -6.51 -11.94 4.54
CA TRP A 25 -5.08 -12.00 4.82
C TRP A 25 -4.28 -12.70 3.71
N ASP A 26 -4.94 -13.18 2.66
CA ASP A 26 -4.29 -13.81 1.52
C ASP A 26 -3.53 -12.77 0.69
N GLU A 27 -2.36 -13.15 0.20
CA GLU A 27 -1.56 -12.37 -0.74
C GLU A 27 -1.86 -12.82 -2.19
N TYR A 28 -1.88 -11.88 -3.13
CA TYR A 28 -2.10 -12.18 -4.55
C TYR A 28 -0.82 -12.01 -5.37
N HIS A 29 -0.20 -13.13 -5.73
CA HIS A 29 1.07 -13.17 -6.48
C HIS A 29 1.07 -14.24 -7.59
N PRO A 30 0.23 -14.10 -8.64
CA PRO A 30 0.04 -15.14 -9.67
C PRO A 30 1.32 -15.45 -10.47
N ASN A 31 2.26 -14.49 -10.51
CA ASN A 31 3.53 -14.63 -11.23
C ASN A 31 4.71 -14.94 -10.29
N GLY A 32 4.45 -15.45 -9.09
CA GLY A 32 5.49 -15.80 -8.11
C GLY A 32 6.27 -14.60 -7.57
N THR A 33 5.72 -13.39 -7.67
CA THR A 33 6.27 -12.20 -7.02
C THR A 33 6.13 -12.32 -5.49
N THR A 34 6.87 -11.49 -4.76
CA THR A 34 6.63 -11.23 -3.33
C THR A 34 6.10 -9.83 -3.15
N ILE A 35 5.60 -9.52 -1.95
CA ILE A 35 5.16 -8.17 -1.56
C ILE A 35 6.21 -7.06 -1.82
N TRP A 36 7.50 -7.41 -1.83
CA TRP A 36 8.62 -6.49 -2.07
C TRP A 36 9.03 -6.36 -3.54
N SER A 37 8.49 -7.21 -4.42
CA SER A 37 8.87 -7.20 -5.83
C SER A 37 8.34 -5.91 -6.49
N GLU A 38 9.18 -5.23 -7.26
CA GLU A 38 8.81 -3.97 -7.91
C GLU A 38 7.59 -4.10 -8.84
N ASN A 39 7.45 -5.28 -9.45
CA ASN A 39 6.38 -5.66 -10.37
C ASN A 39 5.26 -6.48 -9.70
N ALA A 40 5.25 -6.63 -8.38
CA ALA A 40 4.15 -7.29 -7.69
C ALA A 40 2.84 -6.52 -7.94
N PRO A 41 1.71 -7.20 -8.19
CA PRO A 41 0.44 -6.53 -8.40
C PRO A 41 0.00 -5.78 -7.13
N ILE A 42 -0.71 -4.67 -7.34
CA ILE A 42 -1.47 -3.94 -6.32
C ILE A 42 -2.91 -4.48 -6.38
N ALA A 43 -3.13 -5.61 -5.72
CA ALA A 43 -4.41 -6.31 -5.67
C ALA A 43 -5.26 -5.77 -4.51
N VAL A 44 -6.15 -4.82 -4.80
CA VAL A 44 -6.83 -3.99 -3.77
C VAL A 44 -7.70 -4.78 -2.77
N ASN A 45 -8.10 -6.00 -3.11
CA ASN A 45 -8.92 -6.87 -2.26
C ASN A 45 -8.10 -7.86 -1.39
N PHE A 46 -6.78 -7.88 -1.54
CA PHE A 46 -5.87 -8.84 -0.90
C PHE A 46 -4.91 -8.13 0.06
N HIS A 47 -4.28 -8.89 0.96
CA HIS A 47 -3.24 -8.37 1.84
C HIS A 47 -2.02 -7.90 1.03
N PRO A 48 -1.39 -6.76 1.38
CA PRO A 48 -1.77 -5.82 2.45
C PRO A 48 -2.72 -4.70 1.97
N TYR A 49 -3.06 -4.65 0.68
CA TYR A 49 -3.66 -3.46 0.06
C TYR A 49 -5.08 -3.19 0.54
N ASN A 50 -5.85 -4.23 0.87
CA ASN A 50 -7.21 -4.12 1.40
C ASN A 50 -7.35 -3.36 2.73
N ARG A 51 -6.23 -2.99 3.35
CA ARG A 51 -6.17 -2.21 4.60
C ARG A 51 -5.29 -0.96 4.50
N CYS A 52 -4.78 -0.66 3.30
CA CYS A 52 -3.93 0.50 3.10
C CYS A 52 -4.71 1.81 3.23
N THR A 53 -4.05 2.81 3.81
CA THR A 53 -4.44 4.22 3.65
C THR A 53 -3.84 4.78 2.38
N ILE A 54 -4.57 5.69 1.72
CA ILE A 54 -4.15 6.32 0.48
C ILE A 54 -3.60 7.70 0.82
N HIS A 55 -2.37 7.96 0.39
CA HIS A 55 -1.67 9.22 0.63
C HIS A 55 -1.27 9.85 -0.69
N GLN A 56 -1.28 11.17 -0.76
CA GLN A 56 -0.88 11.93 -1.94
C GLN A 56 0.13 13.00 -1.57
N CYS A 57 1.19 13.13 -2.38
CA CYS A 57 2.10 14.27 -2.28
C CYS A 57 1.36 15.55 -2.74
N PRO A 58 1.27 16.60 -1.91
CA PRO A 58 0.57 17.83 -2.28
C PRO A 58 1.29 18.61 -3.40
N GLU A 59 2.58 18.39 -3.61
CA GLU A 59 3.38 19.11 -4.61
C GLU A 59 3.32 18.46 -6.01
N CYS A 60 3.50 17.15 -6.08
CA CYS A 60 3.61 16.42 -7.36
C CYS A 60 2.43 15.47 -7.63
N SER A 61 1.46 15.39 -6.73
CA SER A 61 0.27 14.52 -6.84
C SER A 61 0.53 13.01 -6.89
N THR A 62 1.78 12.55 -6.69
CA THR A 62 2.11 11.12 -6.60
C THR A 62 1.32 10.47 -5.47
N VAL A 63 0.70 9.33 -5.78
CA VAL A 63 -0.13 8.57 -4.84
C VAL A 63 0.68 7.41 -4.27
N TYR A 64 0.47 7.16 -2.98
CA TYR A 64 1.12 6.10 -2.22
C TYR A 64 0.08 5.32 -1.40
N LEU A 65 0.34 4.03 -1.20
CA LEU A 65 -0.36 3.18 -0.25
C LEU A 65 0.51 2.99 0.98
N ARG A 66 -0.05 3.21 2.17
CA ARG A 66 0.61 2.94 3.45
C ARG A 66 -0.16 1.90 4.25
N TYR A 67 0.58 0.99 4.88
CA TYR A 67 0.04 0.09 5.90
C TYR A 67 1.08 -0.16 6.98
N THR A 68 0.61 -0.59 8.14
CA THR A 68 1.49 -0.96 9.26
C THR A 68 1.46 -2.47 9.44
N GLU A 69 2.63 -3.08 9.38
CA GLU A 69 2.86 -4.48 9.71
C GLU A 69 3.14 -4.59 11.21
N TYR A 70 2.47 -5.53 11.88
CA TYR A 70 2.63 -5.77 13.31
C TYR A 70 3.20 -7.17 13.51
N GLY A 71 4.50 -7.24 13.81
CA GLY A 71 5.15 -8.47 14.26
C GLY A 71 5.15 -8.57 15.78
N GLY A 72 5.44 -9.76 16.31
CA GLY A 72 5.50 -9.98 17.77
C GLY A 72 6.52 -9.09 18.51
N TYR A 73 7.51 -8.53 17.81
CA TYR A 73 8.55 -7.66 18.37
C TYR A 73 8.83 -6.39 17.56
N TYR A 74 8.07 -6.13 16.49
CA TYR A 74 8.32 -4.97 15.62
C TYR A 74 7.02 -4.38 15.08
N VAL A 75 7.05 -3.07 14.83
CA VAL A 75 6.02 -2.34 14.10
C VAL A 75 6.72 -1.70 12.91
N ASP A 76 6.29 -2.05 11.70
CA ASP A 76 6.92 -1.60 10.47
C ASP A 76 5.90 -0.86 9.61
N GLU A 77 6.12 0.44 9.40
CA GLU A 77 5.28 1.25 8.51
C GLU A 77 5.82 1.14 7.10
N ARG A 78 5.04 0.52 6.23
CA ARG A 78 5.41 0.27 4.84
C ARG A 78 4.66 1.24 3.94
N ILE A 79 5.37 1.75 2.94
CA ILE A 79 4.84 2.64 1.92
C ILE A 79 5.21 2.13 0.53
N ARG A 80 4.25 2.17 -0.40
CA ARG A 80 4.46 1.82 -1.80
C ARG A 80 3.88 2.89 -2.72
N VAL A 81 4.64 3.32 -3.71
CA VAL A 81 4.14 4.21 -4.77
C VAL A 81 3.10 3.46 -5.62
N VAL A 82 2.00 4.13 -5.95
CA VAL A 82 0.98 3.58 -6.84
C VAL A 82 1.44 3.73 -8.29
N LYS A 83 1.69 2.59 -8.93
CA LYS A 83 1.91 2.49 -10.38
C LYS A 83 0.62 1.98 -11.02
N PRO A 84 -0.10 2.78 -11.82
CA PRO A 84 -1.39 2.39 -12.39
C PRO A 84 -1.37 1.05 -13.12
N GLU A 85 -0.27 0.76 -13.82
CA GLU A 85 -0.04 -0.48 -14.57
C GLU A 85 0.05 -1.74 -13.70
N LEU A 86 0.20 -1.61 -12.38
CA LEU A 86 0.23 -2.72 -11.43
C LEU A 86 -1.10 -2.95 -10.71
N ILE A 87 -2.08 -2.06 -10.86
CA ILE A 87 -3.37 -2.17 -10.17
C ILE A 87 -4.20 -3.30 -10.79
N THR A 88 -4.70 -4.22 -9.96
CA THR A 88 -5.61 -5.28 -10.38
C THR A 88 -6.80 -5.38 -9.41
N GLN A 89 -7.99 -5.59 -9.98
CA GLN A 89 -9.22 -5.88 -9.25
C GLN A 89 -9.56 -7.35 -9.49
N THR A 90 -8.84 -8.24 -8.82
CA THR A 90 -9.22 -9.65 -8.84
C THR A 90 -10.42 -9.82 -7.90
N LEU A 91 -11.51 -10.38 -8.43
CA LEU A 91 -12.70 -10.83 -7.71
C LEU A 91 -12.49 -12.24 -7.16
#